data_AF-A0A375CQI8-F1
#
_entry.id   AF-A0A375CQI8-F1
#
_cell.length_a   1.000
_cell.length_b   1.000
_cell.length_c   1.000
_cell.angle_alpha   90.00
_cell.angle_beta   90.00
_cell.angle_gamma   90.00
#
_symmetry.space_group_name_H-M   'P 1'
#
loop_
_entity.id
_entity.type
_entity.pdbx_description
1 polymer ?
#
loop_
_entity_poly.entity_id
_entity_poly.type
_entity_poly.pdbx_seq_one_letter_code
_entity_poly.pdbx_strand_id
1 'polypeptide(L)'
;MIGTHALYAYEAAAGVRLQERALATRDVDLLWDTRKRLQFASRMKNLDLSMLDVLRKVDSTFEIRDGQLFTAVNAKGFEVDILRREAAELDPHPLQLTDDEDDLWAVQARRANVLLASPPFSAPIVSVTGRMARMTTISPAAFVDFKRWMASTTERDPLKISRDRLQASIVEELANRFRLGGV
;
A
#
# COMPACT_ATOMS: atom_id res chain seq x y z
N MET A 1 -3.55 2.10 -0.55
CA MET A 1 -2.29 1.88 0.19
C MET A 1 -2.52 0.87 1.31
N ILE A 2 -1.58 -0.05 1.53
CA ILE A 2 -1.73 -1.17 2.49
C ILE A 2 -0.47 -1.44 3.31
N GLY A 3 0.06 -0.41 3.97
CA GLY A 3 1.33 -0.54 4.69
C GLY A 3 1.45 0.49 5.79
N THR A 4 2.68 0.78 6.22
CA THR A 4 2.97 1.81 7.23
C THR A 4 2.29 3.14 6.89
N HIS A 5 2.26 3.52 5.61
CA HIS A 5 1.63 4.77 5.16
C HIS A 5 0.12 4.85 5.43
N ALA A 6 -0.59 3.73 5.66
CA ALA A 6 -2.00 3.75 6.07
C ALA A 6 -2.22 4.49 7.40
N LEU A 7 -1.19 4.50 8.28
CA LEU A 7 -1.24 5.17 9.57
C LEU A 7 -1.55 6.66 9.45
N TYR A 8 -1.12 7.33 8.38
CA TYR A 8 -1.43 8.74 8.13
C TYR A 8 -2.94 8.99 7.96
N ALA A 9 -3.67 8.05 7.35
CA ALA A 9 -5.12 8.18 7.21
C ALA A 9 -5.82 8.05 8.57
N TYR A 10 -5.39 7.10 9.41
CA TYR A 10 -5.96 6.89 10.74
C TYR A 10 -5.60 8.02 11.70
N GLU A 11 -4.36 8.51 11.64
CA GLU A 11 -3.87 9.67 12.37
C GLU A 11 -4.72 10.91 12.06
N ALA A 12 -4.90 11.22 10.77
CA ALA A 12 -5.68 12.36 10.32
C ALA A 12 -7.15 12.26 10.73
N ALA A 13 -7.75 11.06 10.63
CA ALA A 13 -9.13 10.84 11.04
C ALA A 13 -9.36 10.92 12.56
N ALA A 14 -8.36 10.52 13.35
CA ALA A 14 -8.39 10.63 14.81
C ALA A 14 -8.00 12.04 15.30
N GLY A 15 -7.45 12.91 14.44
CA GLY A 15 -6.97 14.23 14.84
C GLY A 15 -5.78 14.19 15.81
N VAL A 16 -4.94 13.16 15.71
CA VAL A 16 -3.77 12.96 16.58
C VAL A 16 -2.47 13.04 15.78
N ARG A 17 -1.32 12.87 16.45
CA ARG A 17 -0.03 12.65 15.79
C ARG A 17 0.67 11.45 16.40
N LEU A 18 1.05 10.49 15.57
CA LEU A 18 1.75 9.27 15.97
C LEU A 18 3.26 9.51 16.04
N GLN A 19 3.92 8.75 16.92
CA GLN A 19 5.36 8.84 17.11
C GLN A 19 6.13 8.25 15.91
N GLU A 20 7.27 8.86 15.56
CA GLU A 20 8.07 8.53 14.37
C GLU A 20 8.49 7.06 14.29
N ARG A 21 8.68 6.39 15.44
CA ARG A 21 9.08 4.97 15.50
C ARG A 21 8.09 4.03 14.79
N ALA A 22 6.81 4.40 14.70
CA ALA A 22 5.80 3.62 13.98
C ALA A 22 5.74 3.95 12.48
N LEU A 23 6.22 5.12 12.06
CA LEU A 23 6.08 5.70 10.72
C LEU A 23 7.35 5.62 9.86
N ALA A 24 8.52 5.42 10.48
CA ALA A 24 9.80 5.35 9.77
C ALA A 24 9.83 4.18 8.77
N THR A 25 9.59 4.50 7.50
CA THR A 25 9.54 3.56 6.40
C THR A 25 10.04 4.29 5.15
N ARG A 26 10.82 3.61 4.30
CA ARG A 26 11.29 4.15 3.02
C ARG A 26 10.56 3.52 1.83
N ASP A 27 9.48 2.81 2.12
CA ASP A 27 8.72 1.96 1.22
C ASP A 27 7.22 2.31 1.30
N VAL A 28 6.53 2.28 0.16
CA VAL A 28 5.07 2.39 0.09
C VAL A 28 4.47 1.19 -0.60
N ASP A 29 3.55 0.51 0.09
CA ASP A 29 2.84 -0.65 -0.43
C ASP A 29 1.52 -0.22 -1.10
N LEU A 30 1.41 -0.48 -2.40
CA LEU A 30 0.19 -0.29 -3.18
C LEU A 30 -0.44 -1.65 -3.48
N LEU A 31 -1.66 -1.87 -2.98
CA LEU A 31 -2.46 -3.02 -3.35
C LEU A 31 -3.27 -2.72 -4.60
N TRP A 32 -3.00 -3.46 -5.67
CA TRP A 32 -3.77 -3.42 -6.89
C TRP A 32 -4.94 -4.41 -6.84
N ASP A 33 -6.14 -3.91 -7.12
CA ASP A 33 -7.33 -4.71 -7.27
C ASP A 33 -7.44 -5.21 -8.73
N THR A 34 -7.05 -6.47 -8.94
CA THR A 34 -7.04 -7.10 -10.28
C THR A 34 -8.43 -7.17 -10.93
N ARG A 35 -9.51 -7.09 -10.14
CA ARG A 35 -10.89 -7.02 -10.66
C ARG A 35 -11.14 -5.75 -11.45
N LYS A 36 -10.35 -4.69 -11.22
CA LYS A 36 -10.41 -3.40 -11.92
C LYS A 36 -9.34 -3.27 -13.02
N ARG A 37 -8.67 -4.38 -13.40
CA ARG A 37 -7.57 -4.36 -14.39
C ARG A 37 -7.97 -3.69 -15.70
N LEU A 38 -9.10 -4.07 -16.29
CA LEU A 38 -9.54 -3.50 -17.59
C LEU A 38 -9.76 -1.99 -17.50
N GLN A 39 -10.35 -1.51 -16.40
CA GLN A 39 -10.54 -0.09 -16.17
C GLN A 39 -9.20 0.64 -16.00
N PHE A 40 -8.27 0.05 -15.25
CA PHE A 40 -6.93 0.59 -15.06
C PHE A 40 -6.16 0.67 -16.39
N ALA A 41 -6.06 -0.44 -17.11
CA ALA A 41 -5.36 -0.53 -18.39
C ALA A 41 -5.94 0.45 -19.43
N SER A 42 -7.26 0.56 -19.53
CA SER A 42 -7.90 1.53 -20.43
C SER A 42 -7.57 2.98 -20.06
N ARG A 43 -7.53 3.33 -18.78
CA ARG A 43 -7.14 4.67 -18.34
C ARG A 43 -5.68 4.98 -18.64
N MET A 44 -4.78 4.03 -18.36
CA MET A 44 -3.35 4.18 -18.63
C MET A 44 -3.08 4.33 -20.12
N LYS A 45 -3.73 3.50 -20.96
CA LYS A 45 -3.67 3.60 -22.42
C LYS A 45 -4.19 4.94 -22.95
N ASN A 46 -5.29 5.46 -22.40
CA ASN A 46 -5.82 6.77 -22.82
C ASN A 46 -4.90 7.94 -22.44
N LEU A 47 -4.10 7.78 -21.38
CA LEU A 47 -3.12 8.77 -20.95
C LEU A 47 -1.77 8.61 -21.65
N ASP A 48 -1.57 7.49 -22.36
CA ASP A 48 -0.30 7.08 -22.95
C ASP A 48 0.84 7.05 -21.91
N LEU A 49 0.57 6.37 -20.78
CA LEU A 49 1.52 6.25 -19.66
C LEU A 49 1.57 4.83 -19.12
N SER A 50 2.75 4.39 -18.72
CA SER A 50 2.96 3.25 -17.82
C SER A 50 2.81 3.64 -16.35
N MET A 51 2.74 2.66 -15.44
CA MET A 51 2.79 2.97 -14.00
C MET A 51 4.14 3.60 -13.62
N LEU A 52 5.24 3.11 -14.20
CA LEU A 52 6.56 3.70 -14.03
C LEU A 52 6.60 5.18 -14.46
N ASP A 53 5.95 5.56 -15.56
CA ASP A 53 5.88 6.96 -16.00
C ASP A 53 5.11 7.84 -15.02
N VAL A 54 4.04 7.31 -14.43
CA VAL A 54 3.29 8.01 -13.37
C VAL A 54 4.19 8.28 -12.17
N LEU A 55 5.04 7.32 -11.78
CA LEU A 55 6.04 7.53 -10.73
C LEU A 55 7.10 8.55 -11.14
N ARG A 56 7.59 8.50 -12.39
CA ARG A 56 8.57 9.45 -12.93
C ARG A 56 8.07 10.89 -13.01
N LYS A 57 6.76 11.10 -13.11
CA LYS A 57 6.16 12.45 -12.98
C LYS A 57 6.29 13.03 -11.57
N VAL A 58 6.41 12.18 -10.54
CA VAL A 58 6.66 12.61 -9.16
C VAL A 58 8.15 12.80 -8.91
N ASP A 59 8.98 11.87 -9.38
CA ASP A 59 10.44 11.91 -9.30
C ASP A 59 11.04 11.18 -10.50
N SER A 60 11.70 11.90 -11.40
CA SER A 60 12.19 11.34 -12.66
C SER A 60 13.27 10.25 -12.51
N THR A 61 13.80 10.06 -11.30
CA THR A 61 14.82 9.05 -10.99
C THR A 61 14.25 7.68 -10.64
N PHE A 62 12.93 7.49 -10.70
CA PHE A 62 12.33 6.18 -10.52
C PHE A 62 12.73 5.21 -11.65
N GLU A 63 13.23 4.05 -11.23
CA GLU A 63 13.58 2.92 -12.08
C GLU A 63 13.04 1.63 -11.44
N ILE A 64 12.82 0.60 -12.26
CA ILE A 64 12.51 -0.73 -11.72
C ILE A 64 13.76 -1.30 -11.09
N ARG A 65 13.62 -1.84 -9.88
CA ARG A 65 14.74 -2.45 -9.16
C ARG A 65 15.18 -3.73 -9.87
N ASP A 66 16.48 -3.84 -10.13
CA ASP A 66 17.05 -5.03 -10.75
C ASP A 66 16.74 -6.30 -9.93
N GLY A 67 16.29 -7.35 -10.62
CA GLY A 67 15.82 -8.60 -10.01
C GLY A 67 14.49 -8.52 -9.24
N GLN A 68 13.83 -7.36 -9.16
CA GLN A 68 12.56 -7.16 -8.44
C GLN A 68 11.59 -6.30 -9.28
N LEU A 69 10.99 -6.92 -10.30
CA LEU A 69 10.06 -6.26 -11.24
C LEU A 69 8.80 -5.65 -10.61
N PHE A 70 8.52 -5.94 -9.33
CA PHE A 70 7.38 -5.41 -8.58
C PHE A 70 7.71 -4.16 -7.76
N THR A 71 8.98 -3.76 -7.73
CA THR A 71 9.49 -2.64 -6.93
C THR A 71 10.06 -1.56 -7.85
N ALA A 72 9.53 -0.35 -7.75
CA ALA A 72 10.18 0.84 -8.29
C ALA A 72 10.97 1.55 -7.19
N VAL A 73 12.20 1.98 -7.49
CA VAL A 73 13.08 2.66 -6.55
C VAL A 73 13.60 3.96 -7.18
N ASN A 74 13.64 5.05 -6.41
CA ASN A 74 14.25 6.31 -6.86
C ASN A 74 15.71 6.44 -6.41
N ALA A 75 16.41 7.47 -6.89
CA ALA A 75 17.83 7.71 -6.54
C ALA A 75 18.08 7.97 -5.03
N LYS A 76 17.02 8.23 -4.25
CA LYS A 76 17.09 8.40 -2.78
C LYS A 76 16.85 7.10 -2.02
N GLY A 77 16.61 5.99 -2.72
CA GLY A 77 16.29 4.69 -2.13
C GLY A 77 14.87 4.61 -1.56
N PHE A 78 13.93 5.43 -2.06
CA PHE A 78 12.51 5.30 -1.75
C PHE A 78 11.88 4.26 -2.67
N GLU A 79 11.20 3.28 -2.09
CA GLU A 79 10.66 2.11 -2.78
C GLU A 79 9.13 2.18 -2.89
N VAL A 80 8.59 1.78 -4.03
CA VAL A 80 7.16 1.64 -4.29
C VAL A 80 6.91 0.19 -4.71
N ASP A 81 6.22 -0.56 -3.86
CA ASP A 81 5.90 -1.97 -4.11
C ASP A 81 4.47 -2.11 -4.62
N ILE A 82 4.32 -2.83 -5.74
CA ILE A 82 3.01 -3.13 -6.32
C ILE A 82 2.63 -4.57 -5.99
N LEU A 83 1.67 -4.68 -5.07
CA LEU A 83 1.17 -5.95 -4.57
C LEU A 83 -0.20 -6.24 -5.19
N ARG A 84 -0.52 -7.52 -5.34
CA ARG A 84 -1.86 -8.01 -5.69
C ARG A 84 -2.26 -9.15 -4.78
N ARG A 85 -3.55 -9.48 -4.78
CA ARG A 85 -4.01 -10.74 -4.21
C ARG A 85 -3.40 -11.95 -4.91
N GLU A 86 -3.40 -13.06 -4.19
CA GLU A 86 -3.13 -14.38 -4.75
C GLU A 86 -4.05 -14.64 -5.95
N ALA A 87 -3.49 -15.22 -7.01
CA ALA A 87 -4.24 -15.54 -8.22
C ALA A 87 -5.40 -16.48 -7.87
N ALA A 88 -6.60 -16.17 -8.35
CA ALA A 88 -7.73 -17.10 -8.31
C ALA A 88 -8.21 -17.39 -9.72
N GLU A 89 -8.57 -18.65 -9.99
CA GLU A 89 -9.17 -19.10 -11.25
C GLU A 89 -8.37 -18.66 -12.50
N LEU A 90 -8.95 -17.76 -13.30
CA LEU A 90 -8.43 -17.26 -14.57
C LEU A 90 -7.56 -16.01 -14.42
N ASP A 91 -7.17 -15.63 -13.20
CA ASP A 91 -6.22 -14.53 -12.97
C ASP A 91 -4.86 -14.89 -13.61
N PRO A 92 -4.40 -14.18 -14.65
CA PRO A 92 -3.10 -14.47 -15.23
C PRO A 92 -1.97 -14.19 -14.23
N HIS A 93 -0.91 -14.99 -14.30
CA HIS A 93 0.30 -14.79 -13.53
C HIS A 93 1.53 -15.24 -14.35
N PRO A 94 2.62 -14.45 -14.43
CA PRO A 94 2.80 -13.11 -13.84
C PRO A 94 1.86 -12.06 -14.47
N LEU A 95 1.68 -10.90 -13.84
CA LEU A 95 0.75 -9.86 -14.30
C LEU A 95 1.40 -8.49 -14.31
N GLN A 96 1.64 -7.98 -15.52
CA GLN A 96 2.09 -6.61 -15.75
C GLN A 96 0.96 -5.61 -15.53
N LEU A 97 1.30 -4.39 -15.11
CA LEU A 97 0.31 -3.34 -14.82
C LEU A 97 -0.29 -2.73 -16.09
N THR A 98 0.54 -2.53 -17.11
CA THR A 98 0.15 -1.99 -18.42
C THR A 98 0.73 -2.85 -19.54
N ASP A 99 0.46 -2.47 -20.79
CA ASP A 99 0.98 -3.17 -21.99
C ASP A 99 2.42 -2.70 -22.34
N ASP A 100 3.03 -1.85 -21.53
CA ASP A 100 4.41 -1.37 -21.70
C ASP A 100 5.40 -2.41 -21.14
N GLU A 101 6.34 -2.86 -21.98
CA GLU A 101 7.29 -3.94 -21.66
C GLU A 101 8.22 -3.59 -20.48
N ASP A 102 8.51 -2.30 -20.28
CA ASP A 102 9.39 -1.81 -19.22
C ASP A 102 8.62 -1.40 -17.94
N ASP A 103 7.34 -1.77 -17.82
CA ASP A 103 6.51 -1.44 -16.66
C ASP A 103 6.57 -2.49 -15.54
N LEU A 104 6.10 -2.08 -14.36
CA LEU A 104 6.05 -2.88 -13.14
C LEU A 104 5.13 -4.10 -13.26
N TRP A 105 5.56 -5.19 -12.62
CA TRP A 105 4.84 -6.45 -12.50
C TRP A 105 4.26 -6.62 -11.10
N ALA A 106 2.96 -6.83 -10.97
CA ALA A 106 2.35 -6.99 -9.66
C ALA A 106 2.67 -8.38 -9.05
N VAL A 107 3.22 -8.38 -7.83
CA VAL A 107 3.55 -9.62 -7.09
C VAL A 107 2.43 -10.05 -6.15
N GLN A 108 2.25 -11.35 -5.97
CA GLN A 108 1.22 -11.89 -5.08
C GLN A 108 1.62 -11.70 -3.62
N ALA A 109 0.76 -11.04 -2.85
CA ALA A 109 0.86 -10.92 -1.41
C ALA A 109 -0.11 -11.89 -0.74
N ARG A 110 0.43 -12.77 0.12
CA ARG A 110 -0.36 -13.73 0.90
C ARG A 110 -1.48 -13.04 1.67
N ARG A 111 -2.68 -13.62 1.62
CA ARG A 111 -3.87 -13.14 2.36
C ARG A 111 -4.32 -11.71 1.99
N ALA A 112 -3.78 -11.08 0.94
CA ALA A 112 -4.21 -9.76 0.48
C ALA A 112 -5.67 -9.73 -0.03
N ASN A 113 -6.27 -10.91 -0.27
CA ASN A 113 -7.72 -11.08 -0.46
C ASN A 113 -8.55 -10.43 0.65
N VAL A 114 -8.12 -10.59 1.91
CA VAL A 114 -8.83 -10.04 3.08
C VAL A 114 -8.81 -8.51 3.06
N LEU A 115 -7.70 -7.93 2.60
CA LEU A 115 -7.56 -6.48 2.46
C LEU A 115 -8.50 -5.92 1.37
N LEU A 116 -8.60 -6.60 0.23
CA LEU A 116 -9.50 -6.22 -0.87
C LEU A 116 -10.99 -6.46 -0.57
N ALA A 117 -11.30 -7.36 0.36
CA ALA A 117 -12.66 -7.63 0.81
C ALA A 117 -13.12 -6.66 1.92
N SER A 118 -12.18 -5.96 2.57
CA SER A 118 -12.50 -5.00 3.63
C SER A 118 -13.10 -3.69 3.05
N PRO A 119 -14.01 -3.02 3.78
CA PRO A 119 -14.47 -1.70 3.39
C PRO A 119 -13.29 -0.71 3.29
N PRO A 120 -13.20 0.11 2.22
CA PRO A 120 -12.15 1.09 2.11
C PRO A 120 -12.32 2.17 3.17
N PHE A 121 -11.20 2.64 3.72
CA PHE A 121 -11.12 3.79 4.61
C PHE A 121 -10.50 4.97 3.85
N SER A 122 -11.09 6.16 3.95
CA SER A 122 -10.58 7.35 3.27
C SER A 122 -10.58 8.58 4.16
N ALA A 123 -9.42 9.24 4.26
CA ALA A 123 -9.24 10.46 5.04
C ALA A 123 -8.48 11.52 4.21
N PRO A 124 -8.74 12.83 4.44
CA PRO A 124 -7.85 13.86 3.97
C PRO A 124 -6.52 13.79 4.75
N ILE A 125 -5.40 13.91 4.07
CA ILE A 125 -4.06 13.97 4.64
C ILE A 125 -3.37 15.27 4.22
N VAL A 126 -2.45 15.76 5.04
CA VAL A 126 -1.68 16.97 4.79
C VAL A 126 -0.19 16.61 4.77
N SER A 127 0.51 16.98 3.70
CA SER A 127 1.96 16.82 3.62
C SER A 127 2.68 17.84 4.51
N VAL A 128 3.96 17.60 4.78
CA VAL A 128 4.83 18.56 5.47
C VAL A 128 4.97 19.91 4.74
N THR A 129 4.65 19.96 3.44
CA THR A 129 4.63 21.19 2.62
C THR A 129 3.26 21.85 2.60
N GLY A 130 2.30 21.40 3.42
CA GLY A 130 0.94 21.94 3.47
C GLY A 130 0.02 21.51 2.33
N ARG A 131 0.44 20.59 1.45
CA ARG A 131 -0.41 20.09 0.36
C ARG A 131 -1.39 19.05 0.89
N MET A 132 -2.65 19.15 0.48
CA MET A 132 -3.68 18.18 0.86
C MET A 132 -3.89 17.13 -0.23
N ALA A 133 -4.14 15.89 0.18
CA ALA A 133 -4.58 14.81 -0.69
C ALA A 133 -5.61 13.94 0.04
N ARG A 134 -6.44 13.19 -0.68
CA ARG A 134 -7.21 12.09 -0.07
C ARG A 134 -6.40 10.81 -0.13
N MET A 135 -6.19 10.19 1.02
CA MET A 135 -5.59 8.86 1.12
C MET A 135 -6.70 7.82 1.23
N THR A 136 -6.66 6.81 0.36
CA THR A 136 -7.51 5.62 0.46
C THR A 136 -6.69 4.41 0.90
N THR A 137 -7.15 3.76 1.96
CA THR A 137 -6.53 2.59 2.58
C THR A 137 -7.60 1.59 3.03
N ILE A 138 -7.19 0.56 3.76
CA ILE A 138 -8.05 -0.50 4.30
C ILE A 138 -8.70 -0.06 5.61
N SER A 139 -9.76 -0.75 6.04
CA SER A 139 -10.39 -0.47 7.33
C SER A 139 -9.39 -0.67 8.50
N PRO A 140 -9.50 0.10 9.59
CA PRO A 140 -8.67 -0.09 10.78
C PRO A 140 -8.69 -1.54 11.29
N ALA A 141 -9.86 -2.18 11.31
CA ALA A 141 -10.01 -3.58 11.71
C ALA A 141 -9.20 -4.53 10.80
N ALA A 142 -9.32 -4.39 9.47
CA ALA A 142 -8.56 -5.21 8.54
C ALA A 142 -7.04 -4.98 8.66
N PHE A 143 -6.62 -3.73 8.92
CA PHE A 143 -5.22 -3.40 9.17
C PHE A 143 -4.67 -4.12 10.41
N VAL A 144 -5.40 -4.04 11.53
CA VAL A 144 -5.03 -4.69 12.79
C VAL A 144 -4.91 -6.20 12.62
N ASP A 145 -5.93 -6.83 12.04
CA ASP A 145 -5.96 -8.29 11.82
C ASP A 145 -4.83 -8.75 10.90
N PHE A 146 -4.55 -7.99 9.84
CA PHE A 146 -3.48 -8.32 8.91
C PHE A 146 -2.10 -8.16 9.54
N LYS A 147 -1.86 -7.07 10.28
CA LYS A 147 -0.57 -6.81 10.96
C LYS A 147 -0.28 -7.83 12.07
N ARG A 148 -1.30 -8.20 12.85
CA ARG A 148 -1.18 -9.27 13.87
C ARG A 148 -0.83 -10.61 13.24
N TRP A 149 -1.49 -10.96 12.15
CA TRP A 149 -1.19 -12.18 11.40
C TRP A 149 0.22 -12.16 10.81
N MET A 150 0.66 -11.07 10.16
CA MET A 150 2.03 -10.97 9.66
C MET A 150 3.05 -11.21 10.77
N ALA A 151 2.84 -10.61 11.94
CA ALA A 151 3.71 -10.75 13.11
C ALA A 151 3.67 -12.13 13.79
N SER A 152 2.74 -13.02 13.40
CA SER A 152 2.66 -14.40 13.88
C SER A 152 3.21 -15.42 12.88
N THR A 153 3.50 -15.02 11.64
CA THR A 153 4.07 -15.92 10.62
C THR A 153 5.55 -16.19 10.87
N THR A 154 5.98 -17.43 10.63
CA THR A 154 7.39 -17.86 10.80
C THR A 154 8.33 -17.30 9.74
N GLU A 155 7.80 -16.96 8.57
CA GLU A 155 8.55 -16.39 7.43
C GLU A 155 8.79 -14.88 7.58
N ARG A 156 8.19 -14.22 8.58
CA ARG A 156 8.31 -12.77 8.74
C ARG A 156 9.71 -12.40 9.20
N ASP A 157 10.30 -11.42 8.54
CA ASP A 157 11.54 -10.78 8.97
C ASP A 157 11.48 -10.42 10.47
N PRO A 158 12.35 -11.01 11.31
CA PRO A 158 12.36 -10.76 12.76
C PRO A 158 12.44 -9.28 13.13
N LEU A 159 13.11 -8.46 12.33
CA LEU A 159 13.23 -7.02 12.56
C LEU A 159 11.90 -6.29 12.33
N LYS A 160 11.01 -6.83 11.48
CA LYS A 160 9.69 -6.24 11.18
C LYS A 160 8.59 -6.67 12.15
N ILE A 161 8.76 -7.79 12.87
CA ILE A 161 7.72 -8.34 13.78
C ILE A 161 7.32 -7.33 14.87
N SER A 162 8.30 -6.74 15.57
CA SER A 162 8.01 -5.80 16.66
C SER A 162 7.24 -4.57 16.17
N ARG A 163 7.61 -4.07 14.98
CA ARG A 163 6.95 -2.94 14.31
C ARG A 163 5.51 -3.29 13.90
N ASP A 164 5.29 -4.46 13.32
CA ASP A 164 3.93 -4.88 12.92
C ASP A 164 3.00 -4.99 14.14
N ARG A 165 3.48 -5.55 15.27
CA ARG A 165 2.71 -5.60 16.53
C ARG A 165 2.40 -4.21 17.06
N LEU A 166 3.40 -3.32 17.10
CA LEU A 166 3.23 -1.94 17.54
C LEU A 166 2.20 -1.20 16.70
N GLN A 167 2.29 -1.29 15.36
CA GLN A 167 1.35 -0.65 14.46
C GLN A 167 -0.08 -1.19 14.66
N ALA A 168 -0.24 -2.50 14.85
CA ALA A 168 -1.55 -3.10 15.13
C ALA A 168 -2.14 -2.55 16.44
N SER A 169 -1.35 -2.51 17.53
CA SER A 169 -1.81 -1.98 18.82
C SER A 169 -2.21 -0.50 18.75
N ILE A 170 -1.41 0.33 18.05
CA ILE A 170 -1.73 1.75 17.84
C ILE A 170 -3.06 1.90 17.10
N VAL A 171 -3.24 1.20 15.97
CA VAL A 171 -4.46 1.35 15.16
C VAL A 171 -5.68 0.82 15.89
N GLU A 172 -5.56 -0.25 16.67
CA GLU A 172 -6.65 -0.75 17.53
C GLU A 172 -7.05 0.28 18.59
N GLU A 173 -6.07 0.91 19.25
CA GLU A 173 -6.34 1.98 20.23
C GLU A 173 -7.06 3.16 19.57
N LEU A 174 -6.58 3.61 18.40
CA LEU A 174 -7.22 4.70 17.65
C LEU A 174 -8.64 4.34 17.25
N ALA A 175 -8.85 3.13 16.73
CA ALA A 175 -10.16 2.66 16.31
C ALA A 175 -11.14 2.62 17.48
N ASN A 176 -10.73 2.13 18.64
CA ASN A 176 -11.57 2.05 19.83
C ASN A 176 -11.87 3.44 20.42
N ARG A 177 -10.85 4.30 20.52
CA ARG A 177 -10.98 5.61 21.16
C ARG A 177 -11.74 6.62 20.31
N PHE A 178 -11.55 6.60 18.99
CA PHE A 178 -12.12 7.58 18.06
C PHE A 178 -13.20 6.98 17.15
N ARG A 179 -13.59 5.72 17.36
CA ARG A 179 -14.61 5.00 16.56
C ARG A 179 -14.29 4.97 15.07
N LEU A 180 -13.02 4.78 14.71
CA LEU A 180 -12.62 4.71 13.31
C LEU A 180 -13.17 3.43 12.67
N GLY A 181 -13.91 3.58 11.56
CA GLY A 181 -14.45 2.45 10.80
C GLY A 181 -15.78 1.90 11.30
N GLY A 182 -16.42 2.55 12.29
CA GLY A 182 -17.85 2.36 12.56
C GLY A 182 -18.69 3.11 11.52
N VAL A 183 -19.69 2.43 10.97
CA VAL A 183 -20.85 3.08 10.31
C VAL A 183 -21.88 3.38 11.39
#